data_AF-A0A0V0H9L4-F1
#
_entry.id   AF-A0A0V0H9L4-F1
#
_cell.length_a   1.000
_cell.length_b   1.000
_cell.length_c   1.000
_cell.angle_alpha   90.00
_cell.angle_beta   90.00
_cell.angle_gamma   90.00
#
_symmetry.space_group_name_H-M   'P 1'
#
loop_
_entity.id
_entity.type
_entity.pdbx_description
1 polymer ?
#
loop_
_entity_poly.entity_id
_entity_poly.type
_entity_poly.pdbx_seq_one_letter_code
_entity_poly.pdbx_strand_id
1 'polypeptide(L)'
;MDLADEKWAELERPSCFKQYVFLKLGVLGGDLSASYIYASSHADVWVMKEYGIKESWTKIFTTKSPGYPMTHPLHPTILTSNEGELLCMFGGRLMKYNTKDNMISYLDVTNFGPCLEAEIYVESLIVPFHSRDNECHNNGG
;
A
#
# COMPACT_ATOMS: atom_id res chain seq x y z
N MET A 1 6.77 5.55 19.33
CA MET A 1 7.57 5.23 18.14
C MET A 1 8.45 6.43 17.92
N ASP A 2 9.75 6.26 18.21
CA ASP A 2 10.76 7.27 17.91
C ASP A 2 11.08 7.18 16.42
N LEU A 3 10.98 8.29 15.70
CA LEU A 3 11.26 8.36 14.25
C LEU A 3 12.77 8.28 13.95
N ALA A 4 13.62 8.26 14.99
CA ALA A 4 15.07 8.19 14.84
C ALA A 4 15.63 6.78 14.58
N ASP A 5 14.92 5.73 15.00
CA ASP A 5 15.36 4.33 14.84
C ASP A 5 14.47 3.60 13.82
N GLU A 6 14.80 3.77 12.53
CA GLU A 6 14.21 2.98 11.46
C GLU A 6 14.67 1.51 11.58
N LYS A 7 13.79 0.65 12.09
CA LYS A 7 14.06 -0.77 12.28
C LYS A 7 13.52 -1.58 11.10
N TRP A 8 14.44 -2.09 10.28
CA TRP A 8 14.13 -3.00 9.19
C TRP A 8 14.10 -4.44 9.69
N ALA A 9 13.14 -5.23 9.19
CA ALA A 9 13.06 -6.66 9.47
C ALA A 9 12.70 -7.41 8.18
N GLU A 10 13.43 -8.48 7.88
CA GLU A 10 13.07 -9.39 6.81
C GLU A 10 11.87 -10.24 7.27
N LEU A 11 10.79 -10.20 6.49
CA LEU A 11 9.62 -11.04 6.72
C LEU A 11 9.71 -12.28 5.84
N GLU A 12 9.52 -13.45 6.45
CA GLU A 12 9.42 -14.68 5.68
C GLU A 12 8.26 -14.59 4.68
N ARG A 13 8.53 -15.00 3.44
CA ARG A 13 7.50 -15.11 2.41
C ARG A 13 6.38 -16.05 2.88
N PRO A 14 5.12 -15.60 2.94
CA PRO A 14 3.96 -16.45 3.20
C PRO A 14 3.90 -17.64 2.23
N SER A 15 3.53 -18.81 2.77
CA SER A 15 3.47 -20.07 2.02
C SER A 15 2.36 -20.09 0.95
N CYS A 16 1.40 -19.15 1.03
CA CYS A 16 0.35 -18.96 0.03
C CYS A 16 0.87 -18.37 -1.30
N PHE A 17 2.13 -17.90 -1.38
CA PHE A 17 2.69 -17.24 -2.57
C PHE A 17 3.50 -18.22 -3.45
N LYS A 18 2.98 -18.55 -4.64
CA LYS A 18 3.47 -19.69 -5.45
C LYS A 18 4.11 -19.39 -6.82
N GLN A 19 4.12 -18.17 -7.38
CA GLN A 19 4.58 -17.94 -8.77
C GLN A 19 5.18 -16.55 -9.04
N TYR A 20 5.74 -16.31 -10.25
CA TYR A 20 6.20 -15.00 -10.76
C TYR A 20 5.11 -13.95 -10.60
N VAL A 21 5.22 -13.17 -9.54
CA VAL A 21 4.19 -12.25 -9.12
C VAL A 21 4.83 -10.97 -8.62
N PHE A 22 4.22 -9.88 -9.05
CA PHE A 22 4.50 -8.56 -8.53
C PHE A 22 3.80 -8.43 -7.19
N LEU A 23 4.62 -8.28 -6.15
CA LEU A 23 4.20 -8.02 -4.78
C LEU A 23 4.39 -6.53 -4.51
N LYS A 24 3.35 -5.85 -4.05
CA LYS A 24 3.46 -4.49 -3.47
C LYS A 24 3.03 -4.55 -2.01
N LEU A 25 3.92 -4.09 -1.14
CA LEU A 25 3.60 -3.87 0.26
C LEU A 25 3.00 -2.47 0.45
N GLY A 26 2.16 -2.33 1.46
CA GLY A 26 1.55 -1.06 1.82
C GLY A 26 0.95 -1.10 3.21
N VAL A 27 0.13 -0.11 3.53
CA VAL A 27 -0.64 -0.04 4.77
C VAL A 27 -2.12 0.02 4.41
N LEU A 28 -2.93 -0.81 5.04
CA LEU A 28 -4.38 -0.84 4.83
C LEU A 28 -5.10 -0.86 6.18
N GLY A 29 -5.84 0.20 6.50
CA GLY A 29 -6.56 0.29 7.78
C GLY A 29 -5.65 0.23 9.02
N GLY A 30 -4.39 0.62 8.89
CA GLY A 30 -3.37 0.53 9.95
C GLY A 30 -2.56 -0.78 9.96
N ASP A 31 -2.99 -1.81 9.22
CA ASP A 31 -2.28 -3.08 9.13
C ASP A 31 -1.30 -3.09 7.94
N LEU A 32 -0.18 -3.84 8.07
CA LEU A 32 0.69 -4.14 6.92
C LEU A 32 -0.11 -4.92 5.88
N SER A 33 -0.07 -4.48 4.63
CA SER A 33 -0.81 -5.11 3.52
C SER A 33 0.12 -5.56 2.39
N ALA A 34 -0.37 -6.53 1.62
CA ALA A 34 0.31 -7.10 0.47
C ALA A 34 -0.67 -7.28 -0.69
N SER A 35 -0.34 -6.71 -1.85
CA SER A 35 -1.06 -6.91 -3.11
C SER A 35 -0.28 -7.86 -3.99
N TYR A 36 -0.92 -8.96 -4.40
CA TYR A 36 -0.30 -10.05 -5.15
C TYR A 36 -0.95 -10.15 -6.54
N ILE A 37 -0.20 -9.82 -7.59
CA ILE A 37 -0.72 -9.61 -8.95
C ILE A 37 -0.39 -10.78 -9.88
N TYR A 38 -1.43 -11.48 -10.35
CA TYR A 38 -1.30 -12.65 -11.21
C TYR A 38 -1.38 -12.28 -12.69
N ALA A 39 -0.23 -12.03 -13.32
CA ALA A 39 -0.06 -11.90 -14.78
C ALA A 39 -1.19 -11.09 -15.46
N SER A 40 -1.55 -9.95 -14.85
CA SER A 40 -2.55 -9.00 -15.34
C SER A 40 -4.02 -9.49 -15.33
N SER A 41 -4.32 -10.65 -14.74
CA SER A 41 -5.68 -11.22 -14.70
C SER A 41 -6.47 -10.83 -13.44
N HIS A 42 -5.84 -10.95 -12.28
CA HIS A 42 -6.44 -10.63 -10.99
C HIS A 42 -5.35 -10.26 -9.98
N ALA A 43 -5.75 -9.57 -8.92
CA ALA A 43 -4.91 -9.28 -7.78
C ALA A 43 -5.61 -9.72 -6.49
N ASP A 44 -4.83 -10.36 -5.61
CA ASP A 44 -5.25 -10.66 -4.25
C ASP A 44 -4.70 -9.61 -3.30
N VAL A 45 -5.54 -9.15 -2.38
CA VAL A 45 -5.14 -8.22 -1.33
C VAL A 45 -5.19 -8.93 0.01
N TRP A 46 -4.08 -8.90 0.72
CA TRP A 46 -3.87 -9.52 2.02
C TRP A 46 -3.48 -8.47 3.05
N VAL A 47 -3.81 -8.72 4.32
CA VAL A 47 -3.34 -7.95 5.47
C VAL A 47 -2.74 -8.86 6.53
N MET A 48 -1.70 -8.40 7.20
CA MET A 48 -1.08 -9.09 8.34
C MET A 48 -1.73 -8.58 9.63
N LYS A 49 -2.52 -9.42 10.28
CA LYS A 49 -3.25 -9.05 11.50
C LYS A 49 -2.37 -8.95 12.75
N GLU A 50 -1.28 -9.71 12.77
CA GLU A 50 -0.28 -9.66 13.84
C GLU A 50 1.10 -9.47 13.21
N TYR A 51 1.72 -8.34 13.48
CA TYR A 51 2.98 -7.97 12.84
C TYR A 51 4.08 -9.02 13.13
N GLY A 52 4.75 -9.50 12.08
CA GLY A 52 5.79 -10.53 12.15
C GLY A 52 5.28 -11.97 12.21
N ILE A 53 3.97 -12.19 12.38
CA ILE A 53 3.38 -13.54 12.42
C ILE A 53 2.89 -13.93 11.04
N LYS A 54 3.56 -14.91 10.43
CA LYS A 54 3.29 -15.38 9.07
C LYS A 54 1.88 -15.96 8.89
N GLU A 55 1.36 -16.61 9.92
CA GLU A 55 0.04 -17.24 9.90
C GLU A 55 -1.09 -16.20 10.01
N SER A 56 -0.77 -14.96 10.37
CA SER A 56 -1.76 -13.89 10.53
C SER A 56 -2.17 -13.23 9.20
N TRP A 57 -1.49 -13.56 8.10
CA TRP A 57 -1.85 -13.07 6.77
C TRP A 57 -3.25 -13.55 6.39
N THR A 58 -4.18 -12.60 6.31
CA THR A 58 -5.57 -12.83 5.97
C THR A 58 -5.90 -12.18 4.63
N LYS A 59 -6.48 -12.95 3.71
CA LYS A 59 -6.95 -12.44 2.42
C LYS A 59 -8.21 -11.61 2.64
N ILE A 60 -8.22 -10.36 2.19
CA ILE A 60 -9.39 -9.49 2.29
C ILE A 60 -10.28 -9.66 1.06
N PHE A 61 -9.73 -9.51 -0.15
CA PHE A 61 -10.52 -9.65 -1.37
C PHE A 61 -9.67 -10.05 -2.57
N THR A 62 -10.36 -10.44 -3.65
CA THR A 62 -9.77 -10.67 -4.98
C THR A 62 -10.40 -9.69 -5.96
N THR A 63 -9.59 -8.93 -6.69
CA THR A 63 -10.07 -8.07 -7.78
C THR A 63 -9.65 -8.64 -9.13
N LYS A 64 -10.54 -8.55 -10.13
CA LYS A 64 -10.27 -9.00 -11.50
C LYS A 64 -9.99 -7.80 -12.41
N SER A 65 -8.99 -7.93 -13.26
CA SER A 65 -8.74 -7.01 -14.36
C SER A 65 -9.79 -7.26 -15.45
N PRO A 66 -10.34 -6.21 -16.10
CA PRO A 66 -11.34 -6.34 -17.17
C PRO A 66 -10.80 -6.91 -18.50
N GLY A 67 -9.71 -7.67 -18.51
CA GLY A 67 -9.34 -8.53 -19.64
C GLY A 67 -8.49 -7.87 -20.74
N TYR A 68 -7.93 -6.68 -20.51
CA TYR A 68 -6.88 -6.17 -21.39
C TYR A 68 -5.54 -6.78 -21.00
N PRO A 69 -4.79 -7.38 -21.94
CA PRO A 69 -3.43 -7.82 -21.69
C PRO A 69 -2.57 -6.59 -21.42
N MET A 70 -2.44 -6.24 -20.15
CA MET A 70 -1.52 -5.20 -19.72
C MET A 70 -0.10 -5.73 -19.91
N THR A 71 0.70 -4.98 -20.66
CA THR A 71 2.13 -5.23 -20.86
C THR A 71 2.93 -5.08 -19.57
N HIS A 72 2.38 -4.37 -18.59
CA HIS A 72 2.97 -4.14 -17.27
C HIS A 72 1.95 -4.44 -16.17
N PRO A 73 2.33 -5.22 -15.15
CA PRO A 73 1.46 -5.47 -14.00
C PRO A 73 1.24 -4.17 -13.25
N LEU A 74 -0.02 -3.75 -13.21
CA LEU A 74 -0.40 -2.56 -12.45
C LEU A 74 -0.69 -2.95 -11.02
N HIS A 75 -0.20 -2.12 -10.10
CA HIS A 75 -0.54 -2.29 -8.70
C HIS A 75 -1.95 -1.78 -8.43
N PRO A 76 -2.79 -2.54 -7.71
CA PRO A 76 -4.06 -2.01 -7.27
C PRO A 76 -3.80 -0.83 -6.33
N THR A 77 -4.41 0.31 -6.64
CA THR A 77 -4.45 1.45 -5.74
C THR A 77 -5.60 1.23 -4.77
N ILE A 78 -5.33 1.20 -3.46
CA ILE A 78 -6.33 0.92 -2.43
C ILE A 78 -6.37 2.11 -1.48
N LEU A 79 -7.57 2.68 -1.32
CA LEU A 79 -7.86 3.75 -0.39
C LEU A 79 -8.89 3.26 0.62
N THR A 80 -8.72 3.66 1.88
CA THR A 80 -9.69 3.40 2.93
C THR A 80 -10.51 4.66 3.16
N SER A 81 -11.84 4.54 3.16
CA SER A 81 -12.73 5.64 3.55
C SER A 81 -12.79 5.78 5.07
N ASN A 82 -13.27 6.94 5.54
CA ASN A 82 -13.49 7.18 6.97
C ASN A 82 -14.52 6.22 7.60
N GLU A 83 -15.37 5.60 6.78
CA GLU A 83 -16.39 4.63 7.20
C GLU A 83 -15.88 3.19 7.19
N GLY A 84 -14.59 2.98 6.86
CA GLY A 84 -13.97 1.65 6.78
C GLY A 84 -14.31 0.87 5.50
N GLU A 85 -14.86 1.54 4.48
CA GLU A 85 -15.02 0.97 3.15
C GLU A 85 -13.69 1.07 2.38
N LEU A 86 -13.43 0.11 1.50
CA LEU A 86 -12.24 0.14 0.66
C LEU A 86 -12.61 0.56 -0.77
N LEU A 87 -11.91 1.54 -1.29
CA LEU A 87 -11.96 1.92 -2.70
C LEU A 87 -10.70 1.38 -3.39
N CYS A 88 -10.89 0.56 -4.42
CA CYS A 88 -9.81 -0.10 -5.14
C CYS A 88 -9.88 0.26 -6.62
N MET A 89 -8.75 0.66 -7.19
CA MET A 89 -8.59 0.85 -8.62
C MET A 89 -7.63 -0.19 -9.17
N PHE A 90 -8.08 -0.96 -10.16
CA PHE A 90 -7.26 -1.99 -10.81
C PHE A 90 -7.64 -2.12 -12.28
N GLY A 91 -6.64 -2.01 -13.18
CA GLY A 91 -6.84 -2.16 -14.62
C GLY A 91 -7.86 -1.17 -15.22
N GLY A 92 -7.84 0.09 -14.77
CA GLY A 92 -8.79 1.13 -15.20
C GLY A 92 -10.20 0.99 -14.62
N ARG A 93 -10.44 0.05 -13.70
CA ARG A 93 -11.75 -0.15 -13.08
C ARG A 93 -11.74 0.27 -11.62
N LEU A 94 -12.71 1.11 -11.26
CA LEU A 94 -12.94 1.52 -9.88
C LEU A 94 -13.94 0.58 -9.21
N MET A 95 -13.60 0.13 -8.02
CA MET A 95 -14.37 -0.84 -7.24
C MET A 95 -14.49 -0.36 -5.80
N LYS A 96 -15.64 -0.60 -5.19
CA LYS A 96 -15.85 -0.42 -3.77
C LYS A 96 -16.03 -1.79 -3.12
N TYR A 97 -15.21 -2.08 -2.12
CA TYR A 97 -15.31 -3.27 -1.29
C TYR A 97 -15.89 -2.91 0.07
N ASN A 98 -17.04 -3.49 0.37
CA ASN A 98 -17.70 -3.37 1.66
C ASN A 98 -17.14 -4.45 2.59
N THR A 99 -16.42 -4.01 3.63
CA THR A 99 -15.78 -4.87 4.62
C THR A 99 -16.78 -5.60 5.52
N LYS A 100 -18.00 -5.09 5.70
CA LYS A 100 -19.06 -5.70 6.52
C LYS A 100 -19.70 -6.88 5.81
N ASP A 101 -20.00 -6.71 4.53
CA ASP A 101 -20.73 -7.70 3.73
C ASP A 101 -19.82 -8.55 2.83
N ASN A 102 -18.51 -8.29 2.86
CA ASN A 102 -17.49 -8.93 2.00
C ASN A 102 -17.88 -8.90 0.51
N MET A 103 -18.47 -7.79 0.08
CA MET A 103 -19.03 -7.65 -1.26
C MET A 103 -18.29 -6.58 -2.05
N ILE A 104 -17.93 -6.93 -3.28
CA ILE A 104 -17.34 -6.01 -4.25
C ILE A 104 -18.47 -5.45 -5.11
N SER A 105 -18.52 -4.12 -5.21
CA SER A 105 -19.36 -3.39 -6.15
C SER A 105 -18.48 -2.66 -7.15
N TYR A 106 -18.83 -2.72 -8.43
CA TYR A 106 -18.12 -2.01 -9.49
C TYR A 106 -18.80 -0.66 -9.70
N LEU A 107 -18.03 0.41 -9.68
CA LEU A 107 -18.54 1.75 -9.92
C LEU A 107 -18.51 2.01 -11.43
N ASP A 108 -19.60 2.58 -11.97
CA ASP A 108 -19.71 2.92 -13.39
C ASP A 108 -18.97 4.24 -13.69
N VAL A 109 -17.66 4.22 -13.49
CA VAL A 109 -16.76 5.33 -13.77
C VAL A 109 -15.77 4.85 -14.83
N THR A 110 -15.99 5.25 -16.08
CA THR A 110 -15.35 4.66 -17.26
C THR A 110 -14.27 5.53 -17.90
N ASN A 111 -13.78 6.57 -17.21
CA ASN A 111 -12.81 7.52 -17.76
C ASN A 111 -11.45 7.53 -17.06
N PHE A 112 -11.08 6.42 -16.40
CA PHE A 112 -9.75 6.27 -15.83
C PHE A 112 -8.83 5.60 -16.84
N GLY A 113 -7.68 6.24 -17.08
CA GLY A 113 -6.61 5.60 -17.83
C GLY A 113 -6.19 4.29 -17.15
N PRO A 114 -5.68 3.31 -17.91
CA PRO A 114 -5.25 2.03 -17.36
C PRO A 114 -4.26 2.20 -16.21
N CYS A 115 -3.36 3.19 -16.29
CA CYS A 115 -2.16 3.33 -15.46
C CYS A 115 -2.23 4.55 -14.52
N LEU A 116 -3.14 4.54 -13.54
CA LEU A 116 -3.16 5.58 -12.49
C LEU A 116 -2.51 5.04 -11.22
N GLU A 117 -1.29 5.50 -10.96
CA GLU A 117 -0.66 5.40 -9.65
C GLU A 117 -1.03 6.64 -8.84
N ALA A 118 -1.59 6.43 -7.65
CA ALA A 118 -1.83 7.50 -6.70
C ALA A 118 -1.12 7.15 -5.39
N GLU A 119 -0.41 8.12 -4.84
CA GLU A 119 0.26 8.01 -3.56
C GLU A 119 -0.37 9.01 -2.59
N ILE A 120 -0.59 8.58 -1.35
CA ILE A 120 -1.07 9.45 -0.29
C ILE A 120 0.16 10.21 0.24
N TYR A 121 0.19 11.52 0.02
CA TYR A 121 1.19 12.38 0.62
C TYR A 121 0.74 12.80 2.02
N VAL A 122 1.59 12.53 3.01
CA VAL A 122 1.42 13.01 4.38
C VAL A 122 2.57 13.96 4.68
N GLU A 123 2.28 15.24 4.92
CA GLU A 123 3.30 16.21 5.32
C GLU A 123 3.87 15.83 6.68
N SER A 124 5.20 15.77 6.77
CA SER A 124 5.92 15.62 8.03
C SER A 124 6.20 17.00 8.62
N LEU A 125 5.85 17.21 9.88
CA LEU A 125 6.13 18.46 10.63
C LEU A 125 7.58 18.56 11.13
N ILE A 126 8.51 17.72 10.65
CA ILE A 126 9.92 17.83 11.02
C ILE A 126 10.51 19.06 10.31
N VAL A 127 10.58 20.16 11.04
CA VAL A 127 11.36 21.33 10.65
C VAL A 127 12.84 20.94 10.72
N PRO A 128 13.65 21.11 9.66
CA PRO A 128 15.08 20.85 9.77
C PRO A 128 15.68 21.85 10.77
N PHE A 129 16.07 21.36 11.95
CA PHE A 129 16.78 22.16 12.94
C PHE A 129 18.09 22.64 12.33
N HIS A 130 18.17 23.92 11.98
CA HIS A 130 19.45 24.59 11.72
C HIS A 130 20.06 24.89 13.10
N SER A 131 20.96 24.02 13.58
CA SER A 131 21.85 24.40 14.68
C SER A 131 22.80 25.47 14.16
N ARG A 132 22.56 26.71 14.56
CA ARG A 132 23.58 27.76 14.51
C ARG A 132 24.52 27.52 15.68
N ASP A 133 25.60 26.79 15.44
CA ASP A 133 26.79 26.88 16.26
C ASP A 133 27.94 27.39 15.41
N ASN A 134 28.44 28.57 15.78
CA ASN A 134 29.87 28.84 15.85
C ASN A 134 30.06 30.11 16.69
N GLU A 135 30.27 29.89 17.98
CA GLU A 135 31.01 30.79 18.85
C GLU A 135 32.40 31.08 18.24
N CYS A 136 32.65 32.30 17.79
CA CYS A 136 34.01 32.75 17.58
C CYS A 136 34.61 33.14 18.93
N HIS A 137 35.54 32.31 19.38
CA HIS A 137 36.41 32.52 20.54
C HIS A 137 37.20 33.84 20.45
N ASN A 138 37.43 34.42 21.63
CA ASN A 138 38.35 35.52 21.92
C ASN A 138 39.73 35.35 21.27
N ASN A 139 40.31 36.45 20.79
CA ASN A 139 41.76 36.61 20.68
C ASN A 139 42.18 37.92 21.36
N GLY A 140 42.89 37.79 22.48
CA GLY A 140 43.75 38.83 23.02
C GLY A 140 45.15 38.70 22.40
N GLY A 141 45.75 39.84 22.07
CA GLY A 141 47.08 40.03 21.53
C GLY A 141 47.29 41.49 21.18
#